data_AF-A0A6C0EPG5-F1
#
_entry.id   AF-A0A6C0EPG5-F1
#
_cell.length_a   1.000
_cell.length_b   1.000
_cell.length_c   1.000
_cell.angle_alpha   90.00
_cell.angle_beta   90.00
_cell.angle_gamma   90.00
#
_symmetry.space_group_name_H-M   'P 1'
#
loop_
_entity.id
_entity.type
_entity.pdbx_description
1 polymer ?
#
loop_
_entity_poly.entity_id
_entity_poly.type
_entity_poly.pdbx_seq_one_letter_code
_entity_poly.pdbx_strand_id
1 'polypeptide(L)'
;MTTQTDTLEFSLEEIRKDTSVCKEYLKSMPKNKSLQQVIDYVHSICPQLKEEVEAKKATFNSSKKKDKGNLGKIVEFFIFGQLPNCYPTPDLPWGADIKTTHFKSVYNNKGFSAKERLTITNCGKTGDYTTFVPIQFATDLKSCKFYPKIQNGVLFVFEHNDDAGTYNDPAVNFQKRLLATCTYNINELHTDIQTQLQADFQDIQQKIANQEVSQKGQKYLHIHPHGSKNTTTRAFGFTNKFLTTLVACTNNLPLTIKGRSVYIEKQHFN
;
A
#
# COMPACT_ATOMS: atom_id res chain seq x y z
N MET A 1 -37.86 19.93 18.08
CA MET A 1 -36.82 18.91 18.33
C MET A 1 -35.81 19.02 17.20
N THR A 2 -34.76 19.80 17.42
CA THR A 2 -33.64 19.93 16.50
C THR A 2 -32.82 18.64 16.61
N THR A 3 -32.91 17.78 15.60
CA THR A 3 -31.98 16.65 15.45
C THR A 3 -30.60 17.23 15.23
N GLN A 4 -29.79 17.25 16.29
CA GLN A 4 -28.36 17.51 16.21
C GLN A 4 -27.79 16.34 15.41
N THR A 5 -27.58 16.56 14.10
CA THR A 5 -26.78 15.65 13.30
C THR A 5 -25.36 15.80 13.82
N ASP A 6 -24.91 14.85 14.64
CA ASP A 6 -23.50 14.72 14.98
C ASP A 6 -22.74 14.59 13.65
N THR A 7 -22.15 15.69 13.20
CA THR A 7 -21.24 15.68 12.06
C THR A 7 -20.03 14.90 12.50
N LEU A 8 -19.84 13.73 11.88
CA LEU A 8 -18.63 12.92 12.05
C LEU A 8 -17.42 13.80 11.74
N GLU A 9 -16.68 14.19 12.77
CA GLU A 9 -15.50 15.05 12.67
C GLU A 9 -14.28 14.33 13.25
N PHE A 10 -13.19 14.32 12.49
CA PHE A 10 -11.93 13.69 12.87
C PHE A 10 -10.85 14.74 13.11
N SER A 11 -9.97 14.50 14.09
CA SER A 11 -8.72 15.24 14.22
C SER A 11 -7.64 14.67 13.30
N LEU A 12 -6.90 15.56 12.62
CA LEU A 12 -5.74 15.16 11.81
C LEU A 12 -4.65 14.50 12.66
N GLU A 13 -4.45 14.96 13.89
CA GLU A 13 -3.47 14.41 14.81
C GLU A 13 -3.82 12.97 15.20
N GLU A 14 -5.09 12.73 15.55
CA GLU A 14 -5.58 11.40 15.94
C GLU A 14 -5.55 10.43 14.76
N ILE A 15 -5.97 10.85 13.56
CA ILE A 15 -5.85 10.04 12.34
C ILE A 15 -4.39 9.57 12.14
N ARG A 16 -3.41 10.42 12.47
CA ARG A 16 -1.99 10.11 12.29
C ARG A 16 -1.44 9.23 13.41
N LYS A 17 -1.87 9.42 14.65
CA LYS A 17 -1.26 8.78 15.84
C LYS A 17 -2.00 7.54 16.34
N ASP A 18 -3.29 7.44 16.13
CA ASP A 18 -4.13 6.36 16.65
C ASP A 18 -4.62 5.44 15.51
N THR A 19 -4.24 4.17 15.58
CA THR A 19 -4.60 3.16 14.58
C THR A 19 -6.12 2.93 14.50
N SER A 20 -6.84 3.00 15.62
CA SER A 20 -8.30 2.81 15.68
C SER A 20 -9.03 3.99 15.05
N VAL A 21 -8.61 5.22 15.35
CA VAL A 21 -9.17 6.42 14.71
C VAL A 21 -8.89 6.42 13.22
N CYS A 22 -7.66 6.07 12.80
CA CYS A 22 -7.31 5.93 11.38
C CYS A 22 -8.17 4.88 10.67
N LYS A 23 -8.44 3.73 11.31
CA LYS A 23 -9.35 2.70 10.80
C LYS A 23 -10.75 3.24 10.55
N GLU A 24 -11.34 3.96 11.51
CA GLU A 24 -12.67 4.54 11.35
C GLU A 24 -12.71 5.66 10.31
N TYR A 25 -11.69 6.51 10.27
CA TYR A 25 -11.51 7.52 9.22
C TYR A 25 -11.48 6.88 7.82
N LEU A 26 -10.70 5.82 7.62
CA LEU A 26 -10.62 5.11 6.34
C LEU A 26 -11.93 4.41 5.96
N LYS A 27 -12.68 3.88 6.93
CA LYS A 27 -14.00 3.27 6.71
C LYS A 27 -15.06 4.29 6.31
N SER A 28 -14.94 5.53 6.79
CA SER A 28 -15.88 6.62 6.46
C SER A 28 -15.77 7.08 5.00
N MET A 29 -14.63 6.84 4.35
CA MET A 29 -14.37 7.32 2.99
C MET A 29 -15.34 6.70 1.98
N PRO A 30 -15.85 7.49 1.02
CA PRO A 30 -16.78 6.97 0.03
C PRO A 30 -16.06 6.05 -0.95
N LYS A 31 -16.55 4.81 -1.07
CA LYS A 31 -16.06 3.82 -2.04
C LYS A 31 -16.62 4.10 -3.43
N ASN A 32 -15.96 3.60 -4.47
CA ASN A 32 -16.31 3.80 -5.89
C ASN A 32 -16.39 5.25 -6.36
N LYS A 33 -15.73 6.17 -5.65
CA LYS A 33 -15.61 7.56 -6.06
C LYS A 33 -14.24 7.84 -6.65
N SER A 34 -14.12 8.92 -7.41
CA SER A 34 -12.82 9.40 -7.85
C SER A 34 -12.00 9.85 -6.63
N LEU A 35 -10.67 9.79 -6.73
CA LEU A 35 -9.80 10.28 -5.68
C LEU A 35 -10.09 11.74 -5.32
N GLN A 36 -10.44 12.59 -6.28
CA GLN A 36 -10.87 13.97 -6.01
C GLN A 36 -12.09 14.02 -5.09
N GLN A 37 -13.14 13.25 -5.39
CA GLN A 37 -14.34 13.20 -4.56
C GLN A 37 -14.05 12.66 -3.15
N VAL A 38 -13.13 11.70 -3.04
CA VAL A 38 -12.66 11.19 -1.74
C VAL A 38 -11.92 12.29 -0.98
N ILE A 39 -11.02 13.04 -1.64
CA ILE A 39 -10.29 14.18 -1.05
C ILE A 39 -11.27 15.23 -0.54
N ASP A 40 -12.25 15.63 -1.36
CA ASP A 40 -13.26 16.63 -1.00
C ASP A 40 -14.06 16.18 0.23
N TYR A 41 -14.44 14.89 0.28
CA TYR A 41 -15.12 14.31 1.43
C TYR A 41 -14.24 14.31 2.68
N VAL A 42 -13.00 13.83 2.61
CA VAL A 42 -12.14 13.77 3.81
C VAL A 42 -11.81 15.16 4.36
N HIS A 43 -11.71 16.17 3.50
CA HIS A 43 -11.53 17.57 3.90
C HIS A 43 -12.78 18.16 4.56
N SER A 44 -13.97 17.64 4.25
CA SER A 44 -15.21 18.05 4.91
C SER A 44 -15.37 17.46 6.33
N ILE A 45 -14.84 16.27 6.58
CA ILE A 45 -14.90 15.60 7.89
C ILE A 45 -13.64 15.81 8.74
N CYS A 46 -12.61 16.45 8.19
CA CYS A 46 -11.38 16.82 8.88
C CYS A 46 -10.91 18.21 8.40
N PRO A 47 -11.50 19.30 8.93
CA PRO A 47 -11.14 20.67 8.54
C PRO A 47 -9.66 20.98 8.75
N GLN A 48 -9.04 20.42 9.80
CA GLN A 48 -7.61 20.56 10.08
C GLN A 48 -6.73 20.03 8.94
N LEU A 49 -7.11 18.92 8.32
CA LEU A 49 -6.43 18.38 7.14
C LEU A 49 -6.54 19.34 5.95
N LYS A 50 -7.72 19.89 5.72
CA LYS A 50 -7.96 20.86 4.64
C LYS A 50 -7.05 22.09 4.80
N GLU A 51 -7.04 22.69 5.99
CA GLU A 51 -6.19 23.85 6.30
C GLU A 51 -4.71 23.54 6.10
N GLU A 52 -4.24 22.38 6.58
CA GLU A 52 -2.84 21.99 6.45
C GLU A 52 -2.45 21.77 4.98
N VAL A 53 -3.33 21.16 4.18
CA VAL A 53 -3.12 20.95 2.75
C VAL A 53 -3.11 22.27 2.00
N GLU A 54 -4.05 23.18 2.27
CA GLU A 54 -4.11 24.50 1.61
C GLU A 54 -2.84 25.30 1.89
N ALA A 55 -2.38 25.33 3.15
CA ALA A 55 -1.14 26.02 3.54
C ALA A 55 0.11 25.46 2.85
N LYS A 56 0.17 24.16 2.58
CA LYS A 56 1.34 23.47 2.01
C LYS A 56 1.23 23.18 0.51
N LYS A 57 0.12 23.53 -0.14
CA LYS A 57 -0.20 23.18 -1.53
C LYS A 57 0.83 23.68 -2.53
N ALA A 58 1.33 24.90 -2.34
CA ALA A 58 2.36 25.49 -3.19
C ALA A 58 3.66 24.67 -3.16
N THR A 59 4.07 24.22 -1.98
CA THR A 59 5.23 23.34 -1.79
C THR A 59 5.04 22.01 -2.51
N PHE A 60 3.88 21.37 -2.35
CA PHE A 60 3.58 20.11 -3.03
C PHE A 60 3.65 20.24 -4.57
N ASN A 61 3.02 21.27 -5.13
CA ASN A 61 2.95 21.50 -6.58
C ASN A 61 4.29 21.85 -7.23
N SER A 62 5.28 22.30 -6.45
CA SER A 62 6.62 22.59 -6.96
C SER A 62 7.43 21.32 -7.33
N SER A 63 6.92 20.14 -6.96
CA SER A 63 7.54 18.85 -7.28
C SER A 63 7.27 18.40 -8.74
N LYS A 64 8.26 17.77 -9.39
CA LYS A 64 8.32 17.54 -10.84
C LYS A 64 7.09 16.82 -11.44
N LYS A 65 6.63 17.28 -12.63
CA LYS A 65 5.40 16.89 -13.35
C LYS A 65 5.23 15.41 -13.76
N LYS A 66 6.28 14.58 -13.75
CA LYS A 66 6.20 13.16 -14.16
C LYS A 66 6.94 12.28 -13.16
N ASP A 67 6.19 11.71 -12.22
CA ASP A 67 6.73 10.86 -11.17
C ASP A 67 5.93 9.55 -11.06
N LYS A 68 6.63 8.42 -11.13
CA LYS A 68 6.05 7.06 -11.00
C LYS A 68 5.39 6.85 -9.62
N GLY A 69 5.77 7.63 -8.62
CA GLY A 69 5.18 7.64 -7.27
C GLY A 69 4.09 8.68 -7.04
N ASN A 70 3.64 9.42 -8.07
CA ASN A 70 2.77 10.58 -7.88
C ASN A 70 1.44 10.26 -7.18
N LEU A 71 0.81 9.11 -7.46
CA LEU A 71 -0.44 8.72 -6.80
C LEU A 71 -0.26 8.52 -5.29
N GLY A 72 0.83 7.87 -4.87
CA GLY A 72 1.17 7.70 -3.45
C GLY A 72 1.35 9.05 -2.76
N LYS A 73 2.10 9.95 -3.40
CA LYS A 73 2.32 11.32 -2.91
C LYS A 73 1.03 12.13 -2.78
N ILE A 74 0.11 11.99 -3.74
CA ILE A 74 -1.22 12.63 -3.66
C ILE A 74 -1.98 12.09 -2.45
N VAL A 75 -1.98 10.77 -2.20
CA VAL A 75 -2.66 10.19 -1.05
C VAL A 75 -2.02 10.64 0.27
N GLU A 76 -0.70 10.51 0.41
CA GLU A 76 0.04 10.99 1.59
C GLU A 76 -0.29 12.46 1.91
N PHE A 77 -0.28 13.32 0.89
CA PHE A 77 -0.49 14.74 1.09
C PHE A 77 -1.97 15.10 1.28
N PHE A 78 -2.85 14.75 0.36
CA PHE A 78 -4.24 15.21 0.41
C PHE A 78 -5.11 14.45 1.41
N ILE A 79 -4.74 13.21 1.78
CA ILE A 79 -5.53 12.39 2.73
C ILE A 79 -4.91 12.39 4.14
N PHE A 80 -3.61 12.65 4.27
CA PHE A 80 -2.91 12.65 5.56
C PHE A 80 -2.09 13.91 5.84
N GLY A 81 -2.08 14.93 4.97
CA GLY A 81 -1.33 16.18 5.13
C GLY A 81 0.19 16.04 5.05
N GLN A 82 0.70 14.87 4.68
CA GLN A 82 2.14 14.59 4.69
C GLN A 82 2.79 15.02 3.39
N LEU A 83 3.80 15.89 3.49
CA LEU A 83 4.61 16.22 2.32
C LEU A 83 5.47 15.00 1.94
N PRO A 84 5.61 14.73 0.63
CA PRO A 84 6.50 13.67 0.16
C PRO A 84 7.90 13.86 0.70
N ASN A 85 8.41 12.86 1.41
CA ASN A 85 9.77 12.84 1.92
C ASN A 85 10.43 11.49 1.60
N CYS A 86 11.73 11.37 1.83
CA CYS A 86 12.49 10.16 1.58
C CYS A 86 13.02 9.51 2.87
N TYR A 87 12.37 9.78 4.01
CA TYR A 87 12.85 9.26 5.28
C TYR A 87 12.71 7.73 5.33
N PRO A 88 13.68 7.03 5.97
CA PRO A 88 13.65 5.58 6.07
C PRO A 88 12.63 5.07 7.10
N THR A 89 11.98 5.96 7.85
CA THR A 89 10.97 5.65 8.88
C THR A 89 9.58 5.50 8.30
N PRO A 90 8.68 4.73 8.94
CA PRO A 90 7.29 4.66 8.53
C PRO A 90 6.61 6.03 8.43
N ASP A 91 5.63 6.14 7.54
CA ASP A 91 4.94 7.41 7.25
C ASP A 91 4.11 7.88 8.47
N LEU A 92 3.52 6.95 9.23
CA LEU A 92 2.71 7.25 10.41
C LEU A 92 3.43 6.86 11.73
N PRO A 93 3.30 7.67 12.81
CA PRO A 93 3.93 7.42 14.10
C PRO A 93 3.69 6.04 14.72
N TRP A 94 2.55 5.40 14.45
CA TRP A 94 2.26 4.03 14.92
C TRP A 94 2.93 2.94 14.05
N GLY A 95 3.86 3.32 13.18
CA GLY A 95 4.74 2.41 12.45
C GLY A 95 4.19 1.94 11.11
N ALA A 96 3.21 2.62 10.54
CA ALA A 96 2.64 2.25 9.24
C ALA A 96 3.17 3.08 8.07
N ASP A 97 3.38 2.41 6.95
CA ASP A 97 3.57 3.03 5.65
C ASP A 97 2.22 3.24 4.93
N ILE A 98 2.05 4.42 4.32
CA ILE A 98 0.97 4.70 3.41
C ILE A 98 1.38 4.20 2.02
N LYS A 99 0.52 3.38 1.42
CA LYS A 99 0.80 2.73 0.14
C LYS A 99 -0.43 2.78 -0.75
N THR A 100 -0.18 2.88 -2.05
CA THR A 100 -1.21 2.79 -3.07
C THR A 100 -0.93 1.60 -3.97
N THR A 101 -1.97 0.89 -4.38
CA THR A 101 -1.89 -0.17 -5.38
C THR A 101 -3.03 -0.07 -6.38
N HIS A 102 -2.91 -0.80 -7.48
CA HIS A 102 -3.92 -0.86 -8.51
C HIS A 102 -4.47 -2.28 -8.65
N PHE A 103 -5.78 -2.41 -8.78
CA PHE A 103 -6.46 -3.67 -9.08
C PHE A 103 -6.98 -3.64 -10.52
N LYS A 104 -6.68 -4.68 -11.29
CA LYS A 104 -7.20 -4.85 -12.65
C LYS A 104 -8.43 -5.73 -12.67
N SER A 105 -9.32 -5.44 -13.62
CA SER A 105 -10.39 -6.35 -13.97
C SER A 105 -9.83 -7.67 -14.51
N VAL A 106 -10.45 -8.78 -14.12
CA VAL A 106 -10.11 -10.14 -14.55
C VAL A 106 -11.37 -10.92 -14.92
N TYR A 107 -11.20 -12.02 -15.65
CA TYR A 107 -12.27 -12.94 -16.04
C TYR A 107 -13.47 -12.26 -16.70
N ASN A 108 -13.24 -11.50 -17.78
CA ASN A 108 -14.27 -10.74 -18.49
C ASN A 108 -15.03 -9.78 -17.56
N ASN A 109 -14.28 -9.00 -16.77
CA ASN A 109 -14.82 -7.97 -15.86
C ASN A 109 -15.68 -8.51 -14.70
N LYS A 110 -15.53 -9.80 -14.35
CA LYS A 110 -16.26 -10.43 -13.22
C LYS A 110 -15.64 -10.14 -11.85
N GLY A 111 -14.36 -9.78 -11.80
CA GLY A 111 -13.69 -9.50 -10.54
C GLY A 111 -12.42 -8.69 -10.68
N PHE A 112 -11.81 -8.39 -9.54
CA PHE A 112 -10.60 -7.60 -9.41
C PHE A 112 -9.47 -8.38 -8.74
N SER A 113 -8.25 -8.15 -9.20
CA SER A 113 -7.02 -8.64 -8.55
C SER A 113 -5.92 -7.60 -8.66
N ALA A 114 -4.97 -7.60 -7.73
CA ALA A 114 -3.82 -6.71 -7.79
C ALA A 114 -3.10 -6.81 -9.16
N LYS A 115 -2.91 -5.66 -9.82
CA LYS A 115 -2.26 -5.51 -11.14
C LYS A 115 -0.78 -5.85 -11.06
N GLU A 116 -0.12 -5.38 -10.01
CA GLU A 116 1.31 -5.53 -9.77
C GLU A 116 1.62 -5.81 -8.30
N ARG A 117 2.90 -6.14 -8.05
CA ARG A 117 3.45 -6.28 -6.70
C ARG A 117 3.51 -4.92 -6.01
N LEU A 118 3.47 -4.90 -4.68
CA LEU A 118 3.70 -3.70 -3.90
C LEU A 118 5.14 -3.71 -3.39
N THR A 119 5.95 -2.75 -3.82
CA THR A 119 7.31 -2.62 -3.29
C THR A 119 7.26 -1.99 -1.91
N ILE A 120 7.98 -2.57 -0.95
CA ILE A 120 7.98 -2.13 0.45
C ILE A 120 9.23 -1.29 0.71
N THR A 121 10.42 -1.89 0.59
CA THR A 121 11.68 -1.21 0.87
C THR A 121 12.87 -1.88 0.17
N ASN A 122 13.90 -1.11 -0.15
CA ASN A 122 15.17 -1.63 -0.65
C ASN A 122 15.86 -2.45 0.46
N CYS A 123 16.41 -3.60 0.11
CA CYS A 123 16.87 -4.58 1.09
C CYS A 123 18.24 -5.21 0.78
N GLY A 124 18.91 -4.79 -0.29
CA GLY A 124 20.29 -5.18 -0.60
C GLY A 124 20.62 -5.07 -2.09
N LYS A 125 21.82 -5.53 -2.48
CA LYS A 125 22.36 -5.44 -3.84
C LYS A 125 23.05 -6.74 -4.23
N THR A 126 22.72 -7.32 -5.39
CA THR A 126 23.39 -8.53 -5.89
C THR A 126 24.81 -8.29 -6.41
N GLY A 127 25.23 -7.03 -6.54
CA GLY A 127 26.63 -6.67 -6.80
C GLY A 127 27.48 -6.55 -5.53
N ASP A 128 26.85 -6.60 -4.34
CA ASP A 128 27.51 -6.51 -3.04
C ASP A 128 26.67 -7.24 -2.00
N TYR A 129 26.94 -8.54 -1.83
CA TYR A 129 26.16 -9.40 -0.93
C TYR A 129 26.32 -9.05 0.55
N THR A 130 27.33 -8.26 0.93
CA THR A 130 27.46 -7.76 2.31
C THR A 130 26.29 -6.87 2.71
N THR A 131 25.61 -6.26 1.74
CA THR A 131 24.40 -5.47 1.98
C THR A 131 23.19 -6.31 2.43
N PHE A 132 23.22 -7.64 2.24
CA PHE A 132 22.16 -8.54 2.68
C PHE A 132 22.34 -9.07 4.11
N VAL A 133 23.41 -8.69 4.82
CA VAL A 133 23.67 -9.06 6.22
C VAL A 133 22.43 -8.92 7.13
N PRO A 134 21.63 -7.82 7.06
CA PRO A 134 20.43 -7.69 7.90
C PRO A 134 19.32 -8.71 7.64
N ILE A 135 19.36 -9.41 6.51
CA ILE A 135 18.44 -10.50 6.16
C ILE A 135 19.07 -11.84 6.51
N GLN A 136 20.32 -12.06 6.11
CA GLN A 136 21.01 -13.34 6.26
C GLN A 136 21.12 -13.79 7.72
N PHE A 137 21.31 -12.86 8.66
CA PHE A 137 21.50 -13.16 10.08
C PHE A 137 20.25 -12.92 10.94
N ALA A 138 19.13 -12.52 10.35
CA ALA A 138 17.87 -12.45 11.07
C ALA A 138 17.38 -13.87 11.42
N THR A 139 16.99 -14.11 12.66
CA THR A 139 16.47 -15.41 13.10
C THR A 139 15.11 -15.73 12.46
N ASP A 140 14.31 -14.70 12.27
CA ASP A 140 12.99 -14.74 11.65
C ASP A 140 12.64 -13.39 11.01
N LEU A 141 11.50 -13.33 10.32
CA LEU A 141 11.02 -12.12 9.66
C LEU A 141 10.88 -10.94 10.64
N LYS A 142 10.47 -11.18 11.89
CA LYS A 142 10.24 -10.14 12.90
C LYS A 142 11.54 -9.52 13.41
N SER A 143 12.59 -10.32 13.50
CA SER A 143 13.95 -9.88 13.87
C SER A 143 14.67 -9.12 12.75
N CYS A 144 14.16 -9.19 11.52
CA CYS A 144 14.80 -8.54 10.38
C CYS A 144 14.71 -7.02 10.50
N LYS A 145 15.80 -6.30 10.21
CA LYS A 145 15.86 -4.83 10.24
C LYS A 145 14.74 -4.14 9.44
N PHE A 146 14.28 -4.78 8.38
CA PHE A 146 13.25 -4.22 7.48
C PHE A 146 11.82 -4.47 7.95
N TYR A 147 11.62 -5.27 9.01
CA TYR A 147 10.32 -5.65 9.52
C TYR A 147 9.39 -4.49 9.85
N PRO A 148 9.84 -3.36 10.45
CA PRO A 148 8.96 -2.23 10.73
C PRO A 148 8.24 -1.68 9.50
N LYS A 149 8.86 -1.75 8.31
CA LYS A 149 8.26 -1.32 7.03
C LYS A 149 7.31 -2.36 6.44
N ILE A 150 7.39 -3.61 6.88
CA ILE A 150 6.59 -4.74 6.40
C ILE A 150 5.36 -4.94 7.31
N GLN A 151 5.51 -4.67 8.60
CA GLN A 151 4.56 -5.08 9.62
C GLN A 151 3.20 -4.40 9.47
N ASN A 152 3.21 -3.07 9.38
CA ASN A 152 2.02 -2.24 9.42
C ASN A 152 1.91 -1.38 8.16
N GLY A 153 0.69 -1.12 7.72
CA GLY A 153 0.48 -0.15 6.65
C GLY A 153 -0.97 0.25 6.46
N VAL A 154 -1.12 1.32 5.69
CA VAL A 154 -2.39 1.80 5.16
C VAL A 154 -2.34 1.62 3.64
N LEU A 155 -3.30 0.90 3.08
CA LEU A 155 -3.35 0.58 1.66
C LEU A 155 -4.58 1.22 1.02
N PHE A 156 -4.35 1.98 -0.05
CA PHE A 156 -5.40 2.47 -0.95
C PHE A 156 -5.37 1.67 -2.24
N VAL A 157 -6.53 1.12 -2.60
CA VAL A 157 -6.70 0.25 -3.77
C VAL A 157 -7.49 1.00 -4.83
N PHE A 158 -6.83 1.35 -5.93
CA PHE A 158 -7.47 2.02 -7.06
C PHE A 158 -7.76 1.05 -8.19
N GLU A 159 -8.81 1.32 -8.96
CA GLU A 159 -9.04 0.61 -10.21
C GLU A 159 -7.95 0.94 -11.23
N HIS A 160 -7.45 -0.09 -11.90
CA HIS A 160 -6.57 0.05 -13.05
C HIS A 160 -7.39 0.16 -14.33
N ASN A 161 -7.20 1.26 -15.06
CA ASN A 161 -7.72 1.41 -16.41
C ASN A 161 -6.56 1.20 -17.40
N ASP A 162 -6.67 0.18 -18.25
CA ASP A 162 -5.61 -0.16 -19.21
C ASP A 162 -5.38 0.98 -20.25
N ASP A 163 -6.38 1.83 -20.47
CA ASP A 163 -6.33 2.97 -21.41
C ASP A 163 -5.55 4.19 -20.87
N ALA A 164 -5.17 4.20 -19.59
CA ALA A 164 -4.57 5.37 -18.95
C ALA A 164 -3.07 5.59 -19.29
N GLY A 165 -2.39 4.64 -19.93
CA GLY A 165 -0.96 4.74 -20.23
C GLY A 165 -0.04 4.71 -18.99
N THR A 166 1.27 4.62 -19.22
CA THR A 166 2.29 4.30 -18.19
C THR A 166 2.71 5.52 -17.34
N TYR A 167 2.44 6.74 -17.81
CA TYR A 167 2.82 8.00 -17.15
C TYR A 167 1.60 8.91 -17.08
N ASN A 168 0.78 8.69 -16.07
CA ASN A 168 -0.42 9.48 -15.85
C ASN A 168 -0.04 10.92 -15.45
N ASP A 169 -0.62 11.89 -16.15
CA ASP A 169 -0.68 13.28 -15.70
C ASP A 169 -1.28 13.31 -14.27
N PRO A 170 -0.78 14.15 -13.35
CA PRO A 170 -1.43 14.39 -12.06
C PRO A 170 -2.97 14.48 -12.13
N ALA A 171 -3.53 15.14 -13.15
CA ALA A 171 -4.98 15.24 -13.34
C ALA A 171 -5.67 13.88 -13.46
N VAL A 172 -5.04 12.89 -14.12
CA VAL A 172 -5.59 11.54 -14.27
C VAL A 172 -5.58 10.79 -12.94
N ASN A 173 -4.60 11.02 -12.07
CA ASN A 173 -4.56 10.39 -10.74
C ASN A 173 -5.73 10.82 -9.86
N PHE A 174 -6.14 12.09 -9.92
CA PHE A 174 -7.33 12.59 -9.21
C PHE A 174 -8.64 11.95 -9.70
N GLN A 175 -8.67 11.44 -10.94
CA GLN A 175 -9.84 10.77 -11.51
C GLN A 175 -9.84 9.24 -11.27
N LYS A 176 -8.79 8.67 -10.67
CA LYS A 176 -8.76 7.23 -10.38
C LYS A 176 -9.83 6.86 -9.37
N ARG A 177 -10.58 5.80 -9.67
CA ARG A 177 -11.63 5.28 -8.80
C ARG A 177 -11.04 4.50 -7.63
N LEU A 178 -11.37 4.90 -6.41
CA LEU A 178 -11.01 4.19 -5.19
C LEU A 178 -11.96 2.99 -5.00
N LEU A 179 -11.41 1.78 -4.94
CA LEU A 179 -12.16 0.54 -4.72
C LEU A 179 -12.25 0.20 -3.23
N ALA A 180 -11.13 0.29 -2.52
CA ALA A 180 -11.06 -0.06 -1.12
C ALA A 180 -9.91 0.67 -0.42
N THR A 181 -10.04 0.80 0.89
CA THR A 181 -8.99 1.20 1.82
C THR A 181 -8.85 0.10 2.86
N CYS A 182 -7.65 -0.07 3.41
CA CYS A 182 -7.49 -0.86 4.63
C CYS A 182 -6.24 -0.45 5.41
N THR A 183 -6.32 -0.61 6.73
CA THR A 183 -5.13 -0.76 7.56
C THR A 183 -4.80 -2.24 7.69
N TYR A 184 -3.53 -2.59 7.78
CA TYR A 184 -3.12 -3.94 8.13
C TYR A 184 -2.02 -3.93 9.18
N ASN A 185 -2.02 -4.99 9.98
CA ASN A 185 -0.90 -5.46 10.79
C ASN A 185 -0.74 -6.94 10.45
N ILE A 186 0.37 -7.36 9.85
CA ILE A 186 0.53 -8.74 9.40
C ILE A 186 0.48 -9.76 10.55
N ASN A 187 0.74 -9.34 11.79
CA ASN A 187 0.63 -10.20 12.98
C ASN A 187 -0.82 -10.46 13.40
N GLU A 188 -1.77 -9.67 12.93
CA GLU A 188 -3.21 -9.83 13.18
C GLU A 188 -3.89 -10.67 12.09
N LEU A 189 -3.16 -11.05 11.03
CA LEU A 189 -3.69 -11.91 9.97
C LEU A 189 -3.74 -13.37 10.43
N HIS A 190 -4.53 -14.20 9.72
CA HIS A 190 -4.63 -15.63 10.00
C HIS A 190 -3.24 -16.30 10.05
N THR A 191 -3.08 -17.28 10.94
CA THR A 191 -1.79 -17.96 11.20
C THR A 191 -1.18 -18.53 9.93
N ASP A 192 -1.96 -19.11 9.03
CA ASP A 192 -1.48 -19.63 7.74
C ASP A 192 -0.79 -18.57 6.88
N ILE A 193 -1.27 -17.32 6.93
CA ILE A 193 -0.65 -16.20 6.22
C ILE A 193 0.70 -15.85 6.87
N GLN A 194 0.74 -15.79 8.20
CA GLN A 194 1.97 -15.52 8.94
C GLN A 194 3.03 -16.60 8.68
N THR A 195 2.63 -17.87 8.72
CA THR A 195 3.49 -19.02 8.40
C THR A 195 4.02 -18.93 6.97
N GLN A 196 3.19 -18.57 6.00
CA GLN A 196 3.64 -18.40 4.62
C GLN A 196 4.62 -17.22 4.45
N LEU A 197 4.39 -16.09 5.12
CA LEU A 197 5.32 -14.95 5.09
C LEU A 197 6.69 -15.33 5.67
N GLN A 198 6.70 -16.10 6.76
CA GLN A 198 7.94 -16.61 7.35
C GLN A 198 8.65 -17.62 6.44
N ALA A 199 7.91 -18.53 5.81
CA ALA A 199 8.48 -19.50 4.86
C ALA A 199 9.08 -18.80 3.63
N ASP A 200 8.40 -17.78 3.10
CA ASP A 200 8.93 -16.97 2.00
C ASP A 200 10.19 -16.21 2.43
N PHE A 201 10.25 -15.70 3.66
CA PHE A 201 11.44 -15.04 4.20
C PHE A 201 12.63 -16.01 4.29
N GLN A 202 12.42 -17.24 4.76
CA GLN A 202 13.45 -18.28 4.80
C GLN A 202 13.94 -18.67 3.40
N ASP A 203 13.05 -18.79 2.42
CA ASP A 203 13.43 -19.01 1.02
C ASP A 203 14.29 -17.85 0.46
N ILE A 204 13.97 -16.60 0.83
CA ILE A 204 14.80 -15.44 0.48
C ILE A 204 16.19 -15.54 1.13
N GLN A 205 16.29 -15.90 2.42
CA GLN A 205 17.57 -16.11 3.09
C GLN A 205 18.41 -17.17 2.39
N GLN A 206 17.81 -18.31 2.04
CA GLN A 206 18.50 -19.39 1.34
C GLN A 206 19.04 -18.93 -0.03
N LYS A 207 18.24 -18.18 -0.78
CA LYS A 207 18.68 -17.63 -2.08
C LYS A 207 19.79 -16.60 -1.95
N ILE A 208 19.79 -15.81 -0.89
CA ILE A 208 20.89 -14.88 -0.59
C ILE A 208 22.15 -15.68 -0.28
N ALA A 209 22.06 -16.70 0.59
CA ALA A 209 23.19 -17.55 0.96
C ALA A 209 23.80 -18.28 -0.26
N ASN A 210 22.96 -18.73 -1.18
CA ASN A 210 23.39 -19.38 -2.43
C ASN A 210 23.84 -18.39 -3.52
N GLN A 211 23.71 -17.08 -3.29
CA GLN A 211 23.95 -16.03 -4.28
C GLN A 211 23.06 -16.10 -5.54
N GLU A 212 21.84 -16.63 -5.39
CA GLU A 212 20.84 -16.85 -6.46
C GLU A 212 19.56 -16.01 -6.25
N VAL A 213 19.72 -14.76 -5.80
CA VAL A 213 18.60 -13.89 -5.42
C VAL A 213 17.60 -13.69 -6.56
N SER A 214 16.41 -14.28 -6.40
CA SER A 214 15.33 -14.25 -7.38
C SER A 214 13.94 -14.29 -6.74
N GLN A 215 12.93 -13.83 -7.50
CA GLN A 215 11.51 -13.80 -7.11
C GLN A 215 10.77 -15.13 -7.31
N LYS A 216 11.47 -16.21 -7.73
CA LYS A 216 10.83 -17.47 -8.14
C LYS A 216 10.49 -18.33 -6.94
N GLY A 217 9.21 -18.60 -6.68
CA GLY A 217 8.78 -19.60 -5.67
C GLY A 217 8.23 -18.99 -4.39
N GLN A 218 8.53 -17.72 -4.10
CA GLN A 218 7.90 -17.00 -3.00
C GLN A 218 6.43 -16.65 -3.31
N LYS A 219 5.54 -16.78 -2.31
CA LYS A 219 4.09 -16.71 -2.51
C LYS A 219 3.48 -15.38 -2.07
N TYR A 220 3.87 -14.82 -0.94
CA TYR A 220 3.33 -13.60 -0.33
C TYR A 220 4.35 -12.48 -0.14
N LEU A 221 5.51 -12.79 0.44
CA LEU A 221 6.65 -11.86 0.54
C LEU A 221 7.69 -12.27 -0.48
N HIS A 222 8.22 -11.36 -1.28
CA HIS A 222 9.30 -11.71 -2.21
C HIS A 222 10.44 -10.69 -2.22
N ILE A 223 11.56 -11.11 -2.82
CA ILE A 223 12.69 -10.25 -3.17
C ILE A 223 12.73 -10.07 -4.69
N HIS A 224 12.76 -8.82 -5.16
CA HIS A 224 12.73 -8.52 -6.60
C HIS A 224 13.71 -7.40 -6.98
N PRO A 225 14.17 -7.35 -8.25
CA PRO A 225 14.94 -6.21 -8.77
C PRO A 225 14.16 -4.90 -8.67
N HIS A 226 14.79 -3.86 -8.14
CA HIS A 226 14.18 -2.54 -7.97
C HIS A 226 15.08 -1.43 -8.52
N GLY A 227 14.50 -0.56 -9.36
CA GLY A 227 15.24 0.48 -10.11
C GLY A 227 15.12 0.31 -11.62
N SER A 228 16.09 0.86 -12.35
CA SER A 228 16.16 0.80 -13.81
C SER A 228 16.55 -0.59 -14.32
N LYS A 229 16.48 -0.79 -15.64
CA LYS A 229 16.94 -2.01 -16.31
C LYS A 229 18.38 -2.34 -15.88
N ASN A 230 18.66 -3.60 -15.57
CA ASN A 230 19.94 -4.12 -15.07
C ASN A 230 20.35 -3.67 -13.65
N THR A 231 19.44 -3.10 -12.86
CA THR A 231 19.69 -2.79 -11.45
C THR A 231 20.11 -4.04 -10.63
N THR A 232 21.18 -3.90 -9.86
CA THR A 232 21.58 -4.90 -8.86
C THR A 232 20.83 -4.72 -7.55
N THR A 233 20.18 -3.57 -7.34
CA THR A 233 19.36 -3.31 -6.16
C THR A 233 18.17 -4.26 -6.09
N ARG A 234 17.89 -4.74 -4.89
CA ARG A 234 16.77 -5.61 -4.57
C ARG A 234 15.89 -4.94 -3.52
N ALA A 235 14.59 -5.20 -3.60
CA ALA A 235 13.62 -4.73 -2.65
C ALA A 235 12.75 -5.89 -2.16
N PHE A 236 12.25 -5.77 -0.94
CA PHE A 236 11.12 -6.57 -0.50
C PHE A 236 9.84 -6.05 -1.15
N GLY A 237 8.93 -6.96 -1.41
CA GLY A 237 7.61 -6.63 -1.89
C GLY A 237 6.56 -7.67 -1.54
N PHE A 238 5.32 -7.22 -1.51
CA PHE A 238 4.17 -8.10 -1.46
C PHE A 238 3.76 -8.51 -2.87
N THR A 239 3.54 -9.82 -3.06
CA THR A 239 3.05 -10.34 -4.33
C THR A 239 1.64 -9.86 -4.60
N ASN A 240 1.25 -9.83 -5.88
CA ASN A 240 -0.14 -9.56 -6.27
C ASN A 240 -1.13 -10.48 -5.55
N LYS A 241 -0.77 -11.75 -5.38
CA LYS A 241 -1.61 -12.75 -4.71
C LYS A 241 -1.84 -12.38 -3.25
N PHE A 242 -0.79 -11.98 -2.55
CA PHE A 242 -0.92 -11.52 -1.18
C PHE A 242 -1.73 -10.23 -1.08
N LEU A 243 -1.49 -9.24 -1.94
CA LEU A 243 -2.26 -7.99 -1.92
C LEU A 243 -3.76 -8.22 -2.12
N THR A 244 -4.16 -9.08 -3.06
CA THR A 244 -5.57 -9.44 -3.24
C THR A 244 -6.12 -10.12 -1.99
N THR A 245 -5.35 -11.05 -1.38
CA THR A 245 -5.74 -11.76 -0.15
C THR A 245 -5.87 -10.79 1.03
N LEU A 246 -4.91 -9.89 1.19
CA LEU A 246 -4.86 -8.89 2.26
C LEU A 246 -6.07 -7.96 2.21
N VAL A 247 -6.39 -7.43 1.03
CA VAL A 247 -7.56 -6.56 0.83
C VAL A 247 -8.85 -7.31 1.15
N ALA A 248 -8.97 -8.57 0.71
CA ALA A 248 -10.13 -9.40 1.02
C ALA A 248 -10.28 -9.63 2.54
N CYS A 249 -9.23 -10.08 3.22
CA CYS A 249 -9.26 -10.34 4.66
C CYS A 249 -9.59 -9.08 5.47
N THR A 250 -8.92 -7.96 5.17
CA THR A 250 -9.08 -6.72 5.94
C THR A 250 -10.43 -6.04 5.73
N ASN A 251 -11.09 -6.26 4.59
CA ASN A 251 -12.41 -5.71 4.29
C ASN A 251 -13.54 -6.74 4.45
N ASN A 252 -13.25 -7.95 4.95
CA ASN A 252 -14.20 -9.06 5.03
C ASN A 252 -14.91 -9.37 3.70
N LEU A 253 -14.15 -9.35 2.60
CA LEU A 253 -14.64 -9.66 1.26
C LEU A 253 -14.35 -11.12 0.93
N PRO A 254 -15.28 -11.83 0.26
CA PRO A 254 -15.03 -13.20 -0.15
C PRO A 254 -13.97 -13.26 -1.24
N LEU A 255 -13.09 -14.26 -1.13
CA LEU A 255 -11.97 -14.47 -2.03
C LEU A 255 -12.27 -15.64 -2.96
N THR A 256 -12.24 -15.40 -4.26
CA THR A 256 -12.44 -16.45 -5.26
C THR A 256 -11.10 -16.98 -5.76
N ILE A 257 -10.93 -18.30 -5.68
CA ILE A 257 -9.72 -19.01 -6.13
C ILE A 257 -10.07 -19.79 -7.39
N LYS A 258 -9.34 -19.52 -8.49
CA LYS A 258 -9.49 -20.24 -9.75
C LYS A 258 -8.13 -20.68 -10.28
N GLY A 259 -7.79 -21.94 -10.01
CA GLY A 259 -6.45 -22.47 -10.28
C GLY A 259 -5.40 -21.73 -9.43
N ARG A 260 -4.40 -21.13 -10.09
CA ARG A 260 -3.35 -20.35 -9.40
C ARG A 260 -3.76 -18.91 -9.10
N SER A 261 -4.83 -18.43 -9.72
CA SER A 261 -5.30 -17.04 -9.63
C SER A 261 -6.23 -16.83 -8.44
N VAL A 262 -6.18 -15.61 -7.91
CA VAL A 262 -6.96 -15.16 -6.77
C VAL A 262 -7.55 -13.79 -7.11
N TYR A 263 -8.85 -13.61 -6.90
CA TYR A 263 -9.56 -12.36 -7.18
C TYR A 263 -10.75 -12.17 -6.24
N ILE A 264 -11.25 -10.95 -6.15
CA ILE A 264 -12.48 -10.58 -5.42
C ILE A 264 -13.55 -10.24 -6.46
N GLU A 265 -14.76 -10.76 -6.32
CA GLU A 265 -15.82 -10.48 -7.28
C GLU A 265 -16.23 -9.00 -7.28
N LYS A 266 -16.51 -8.46 -8.45
CA LYS A 266 -16.73 -7.02 -8.65
C LYS A 266 -17.87 -6.47 -7.81
N GLN A 267 -18.92 -7.28 -7.61
CA GLN A 267 -20.10 -6.93 -6.81
C GLN A 267 -19.79 -6.58 -5.36
N HIS A 268 -18.66 -7.04 -4.80
CA HIS A 268 -18.26 -6.75 -3.41
C HIS A 268 -17.58 -5.40 -3.23
N PHE A 269 -17.30 -4.68 -4.32
CA PHE A 269 -16.79 -3.32 -4.26
C PHE A 269 -17.88 -2.27 -4.40
N ASN A 270 -19.11 -2.66 -4.77
CA ASN A 270 -20.22 -1.74 -5.08
C ASN A 270 -20.75 -0.98 -3.85
#